data_AF-A0A3R9ML96-F1
#
_entry.id   AF-A0A3R9ML96-F1
#
_cell.length_a   1.000
_cell.length_b   1.000
_cell.length_c   1.000
_cell.angle_alpha   90.00
_cell.angle_beta   90.00
_cell.angle_gamma   90.00
#
_symmetry.space_group_name_H-M   'P 1'
#
loop_
_entity.id
_entity.type
_entity.pdbx_description
1 polymer ?
#
loop_
_entity_poly.entity_id
_entity_poly.type
_entity_poly.pdbx_seq_one_letter_code
_entity_poly.pdbx_strand_id
1 'polypeptide(L)'
;MRTLFFAAALAGMLLSSCSEAQTQNPEGNQKQEKSGKKKGKKGGKGAANIANLTEVGRMSGVPESSGLALTGEAGSFFTHGDDGTQPILYKISSTGKTLAQLDIPVKSHDWESITRDTNGHVYIGDVGNNNNSRQDLVIYRLNPANVQQVQEIHLKYPDQKDFPPAKEERNFDCEATLWHAGKVYLFTKDRAQEQTSKVYAVPDQPGNYIAQQITRLAIPGQVTDAALSPDGRRLVLLARQEMFVLEGNSFEEILKATPRQISLKGAGQTEGAVFTDNNTLYISNEQGALYTYSFQ
;
A
#
# COMPACT_ATOMS: atom_id res chain seq x y z
N MET A 1 -26.46 10.90 67.68
CA MET A 1 -26.22 12.33 67.96
C MET A 1 -26.34 13.07 66.63
N ARG A 2 -27.35 13.93 66.50
CA ARG A 2 -27.73 14.85 65.39
C ARG A 2 -28.11 14.23 64.02
N THR A 3 -29.40 14.01 63.66
CA THR A 3 -30.52 14.92 63.23
C THR A 3 -30.29 15.64 61.88
N LEU A 4 -30.94 15.20 60.77
CA LEU A 4 -32.18 15.72 60.11
C LEU A 4 -31.95 17.03 59.32
N PHE A 5 -32.36 17.21 58.05
CA PHE A 5 -33.72 17.33 57.46
C PHE A 5 -33.65 17.23 55.89
N PHE A 6 -34.52 16.48 55.18
CA PHE A 6 -35.76 16.86 54.42
C PHE A 6 -35.54 17.80 53.20
N ALA A 7 -36.20 17.72 52.03
CA ALA A 7 -37.41 17.02 51.55
C ALA A 7 -37.53 17.01 50.00
N ALA A 8 -38.30 16.04 49.48
CA ALA A 8 -39.34 16.07 48.41
C ALA A 8 -39.08 16.80 47.05
N ALA A 9 -39.06 16.10 45.90
CA ALA A 9 -40.15 15.46 45.12
C ALA A 9 -40.86 16.41 44.12
N LEU A 10 -40.91 16.05 42.83
CA LEU A 10 -42.17 15.91 42.07
C LEU A 10 -41.97 15.26 40.70
N ALA A 11 -42.97 14.47 40.33
CA ALA A 11 -43.12 13.70 39.09
C ALA A 11 -43.74 14.52 37.95
N GLY A 12 -43.60 14.00 36.72
CA GLY A 12 -44.38 14.45 35.56
C GLY A 12 -44.16 13.55 34.34
N MET A 13 -45.00 12.51 34.20
CA MET A 13 -45.24 11.81 32.94
C MET A 13 -46.18 12.64 32.06
N LEU A 14 -45.94 12.73 30.76
CA LEU A 14 -47.01 12.86 29.76
C LEU A 14 -46.66 12.07 28.47
N LEU A 15 -47.64 11.28 28.05
CA LEU A 15 -47.72 10.45 26.85
C LEU A 15 -48.39 11.23 25.69
N SER A 16 -48.38 10.59 24.51
CA SER A 16 -49.30 10.70 23.37
C SER A 16 -49.07 11.84 22.36
N SER A 17 -49.46 11.74 21.09
CA SER A 17 -49.57 10.67 20.07
C SER A 17 -49.88 11.36 18.73
N CYS A 18 -49.70 10.63 17.63
CA CYS A 18 -50.22 10.77 16.25
C CYS A 18 -51.04 12.01 15.81
N SER A 19 -50.83 12.49 14.58
CA SER A 19 -51.70 12.16 13.42
C SER A 19 -51.33 12.95 12.15
N GLU A 20 -51.46 12.26 11.02
CA GLU A 20 -51.51 12.79 9.65
C GLU A 20 -52.78 13.62 9.40
N ALA A 21 -52.73 14.51 8.41
CA ALA A 21 -53.90 14.91 7.63
C ALA A 21 -53.50 15.46 6.25
N GLN A 22 -54.07 14.87 5.19
CA GLN A 22 -54.12 15.36 3.81
C GLN A 22 -55.14 16.51 3.69
N THR A 23 -55.00 17.38 2.69
CA THR A 23 -56.15 17.96 1.93
C THR A 23 -55.65 18.61 0.62
N GLN A 24 -56.59 18.75 -0.31
CA GLN A 24 -56.48 18.75 -1.78
C GLN A 24 -56.33 20.15 -2.43
N ASN A 25 -55.96 20.14 -3.72
CA ASN A 25 -55.87 21.25 -4.70
C ASN A 25 -57.19 22.01 -4.94
N PRO A 26 -57.15 23.19 -5.61
CA PRO A 26 -57.49 23.21 -7.04
C PRO A 26 -56.68 24.18 -7.95
N GLU A 27 -56.53 23.73 -9.20
CA GLU A 27 -56.44 24.36 -10.54
C GLU A 27 -56.05 25.84 -10.77
N GLY A 28 -55.24 26.08 -11.83
CA GLY A 28 -55.19 27.39 -12.52
C GLY A 28 -54.00 27.71 -13.45
N ASN A 29 -54.08 27.23 -14.70
CA ASN A 29 -53.62 27.85 -15.98
C ASN A 29 -52.12 28.08 -16.36
N GLN A 30 -51.72 27.35 -17.42
CA GLN A 30 -50.98 27.71 -18.65
C GLN A 30 -49.69 28.57 -18.61
N LYS A 31 -48.57 28.00 -19.11
CA LYS A 31 -47.91 28.45 -20.36
C LYS A 31 -46.78 27.52 -20.84
N GLN A 32 -46.57 27.58 -22.15
CA GLN A 32 -45.80 26.72 -23.06
C GLN A 32 -44.28 26.66 -22.84
N GLU A 33 -43.75 25.48 -23.19
CA GLU A 33 -42.48 25.13 -23.86
C GLU A 33 -41.27 26.08 -23.78
N LYS A 34 -40.12 25.50 -23.37
CA LYS A 34 -38.90 25.48 -24.20
C LYS A 34 -37.91 24.39 -23.77
N SER A 35 -37.68 23.48 -24.72
CA SER A 35 -36.47 22.73 -25.06
C SER A 35 -35.41 22.44 -23.98
N GLY A 36 -35.15 21.13 -23.84
CA GLY A 36 -34.15 20.57 -22.94
C GLY A 36 -32.72 21.00 -23.24
N LYS A 37 -31.96 21.15 -22.16
CA LYS A 37 -30.51 21.20 -22.16
C LYS A 37 -30.02 19.97 -21.38
N LYS A 38 -29.59 18.94 -22.11
CA LYS A 38 -28.85 17.80 -21.54
C LYS A 38 -27.66 18.37 -20.77
N LYS A 39 -27.68 18.28 -19.43
CA LYS A 39 -26.49 18.51 -18.61
C LYS A 39 -25.46 17.46 -19.00
N GLY A 40 -24.39 17.91 -19.64
CA GLY A 40 -23.21 17.11 -19.92
C GLY A 40 -22.71 16.48 -18.62
N LYS A 41 -22.66 15.16 -18.62
CA LYS A 41 -21.94 14.35 -17.65
C LYS A 41 -20.49 14.87 -17.63
N LYS A 42 -20.05 15.47 -16.54
CA LYS A 42 -18.62 15.80 -16.34
C LYS A 42 -17.89 14.46 -16.39
N GLY A 43 -17.22 14.20 -17.51
CA GLY A 43 -16.31 13.07 -17.67
C GLY A 43 -15.24 13.16 -16.59
N GLY A 44 -14.94 12.00 -15.98
CA GLY A 44 -13.80 11.86 -15.09
C GLY A 44 -12.55 12.38 -15.80
N LYS A 45 -11.68 13.06 -15.04
CA LYS A 45 -10.33 13.36 -15.47
C LYS A 45 -9.66 12.01 -15.73
N GLY A 46 -9.60 11.58 -17.01
CA GLY A 46 -8.74 10.47 -17.39
C GLY A 46 -7.32 10.81 -16.98
N ALA A 47 -6.59 9.82 -16.46
CA ALA A 47 -5.16 9.93 -16.25
C ALA A 47 -4.53 10.57 -17.50
N ALA A 48 -3.56 11.46 -17.31
CA ALA A 48 -2.76 11.93 -18.44
C ALA A 48 -2.24 10.69 -19.19
N ASN A 49 -2.22 10.72 -20.53
CA ASN A 49 -1.66 9.64 -21.32
C ASN A 49 -0.15 9.54 -21.02
N ILE A 50 0.20 8.80 -19.98
CA ILE A 50 1.59 8.47 -19.62
C ILE A 50 2.03 7.38 -20.59
N ALA A 51 3.12 7.63 -21.33
CA ALA A 51 3.61 6.68 -22.32
C ALA A 51 3.87 5.31 -21.68
N ASN A 52 3.43 4.25 -22.38
CA ASN A 52 3.54 2.84 -21.98
C ASN A 52 2.76 2.44 -20.71
N LEU A 53 2.01 3.34 -20.08
CA LEU A 53 1.16 3.03 -18.93
C LEU A 53 -0.30 2.87 -19.40
N THR A 54 -0.94 1.77 -19.01
CA THR A 54 -2.35 1.47 -19.33
C THR A 54 -3.09 1.05 -18.08
N GLU A 55 -4.21 1.70 -17.74
CA GLU A 55 -5.10 1.22 -16.68
C GLU A 55 -5.80 -0.07 -17.16
N VAL A 56 -5.63 -1.15 -16.41
CA VAL A 56 -6.16 -2.48 -16.76
C VAL A 56 -7.30 -2.92 -15.87
N GLY A 57 -7.52 -2.23 -14.75
CA GLY A 57 -8.61 -2.56 -13.84
C GLY A 57 -8.58 -1.72 -12.57
N ARG A 58 -9.48 -2.08 -11.66
CA ARG A 58 -9.60 -1.43 -10.36
C ARG A 58 -9.99 -2.45 -9.30
N MET A 59 -9.23 -2.46 -8.22
CA MET A 59 -9.49 -3.27 -7.04
C MET A 59 -10.79 -2.87 -6.36
N SER A 60 -11.54 -3.89 -5.95
CA SER A 60 -12.78 -3.73 -5.19
C SER A 60 -12.69 -4.54 -3.90
N GLY A 61 -12.82 -3.88 -2.75
CA GLY A 61 -12.82 -4.53 -1.44
C GLY A 61 -11.44 -4.77 -0.82
N VAL A 62 -10.39 -4.16 -1.38
CA VAL A 62 -9.08 -4.00 -0.73
C VAL A 62 -9.00 -2.56 -0.22
N PRO A 63 -8.93 -2.32 1.10
CA PRO A 63 -8.76 -0.98 1.65
C PRO A 63 -7.32 -0.52 1.43
N GLU A 64 -7.10 0.52 0.61
CA GLU A 64 -5.78 1.16 0.41
C GLU A 64 -4.65 0.15 0.16
N SER A 65 -4.63 -0.45 -1.04
CA SER A 65 -3.64 -1.46 -1.43
C SER A 65 -2.20 -0.93 -1.30
N SER A 66 -1.36 -1.58 -0.47
CA SER A 66 0.03 -1.16 -0.17
C SER A 66 1.12 -2.17 -0.64
N GLY A 67 0.88 -2.87 -1.74
CA GLY A 67 1.89 -3.78 -2.32
C GLY A 67 1.34 -4.81 -3.30
N LEU A 68 2.21 -5.38 -4.15
CA LEU A 68 1.86 -6.45 -5.08
C LEU A 68 2.90 -7.58 -5.10
N ALA A 69 2.45 -8.83 -5.07
CA ALA A 69 3.30 -10.00 -5.30
C ALA A 69 2.62 -11.00 -6.24
N LEU A 70 3.42 -11.80 -6.95
CA LEU A 70 2.87 -12.91 -7.75
C LEU A 70 2.28 -13.99 -6.84
N THR A 71 1.18 -14.61 -7.25
CA THR A 71 0.67 -15.82 -6.56
C THR A 71 1.37 -17.09 -7.03
N GLY A 72 1.98 -17.06 -8.22
CA GLY A 72 2.43 -18.23 -8.99
C GLY A 72 1.40 -18.70 -10.02
N GLU A 73 0.15 -18.20 -9.95
CA GLU A 73 -0.88 -18.44 -10.96
C GLU A 73 -0.99 -17.23 -11.90
N ALA A 74 -0.88 -17.48 -13.20
CA ALA A 74 -0.93 -16.44 -14.22
C ALA A 74 -2.20 -15.58 -14.11
N GLY A 75 -2.03 -14.25 -14.17
CA GLY A 75 -3.14 -13.30 -14.09
C GLY A 75 -3.71 -13.11 -12.69
N SER A 76 -2.99 -13.47 -11.63
CA SER A 76 -3.38 -13.17 -10.25
C SER A 76 -2.22 -12.69 -9.39
N PHE A 77 -2.55 -11.81 -8.44
CA PHE A 77 -1.61 -11.17 -7.55
C PHE A 77 -2.07 -11.29 -6.10
N PHE A 78 -1.12 -11.25 -5.18
CA PHE A 78 -1.38 -10.97 -3.77
C PHE A 78 -1.20 -9.48 -3.51
N THR A 79 -2.02 -8.94 -2.61
CA THR A 79 -1.93 -7.59 -2.07
C THR A 79 -2.46 -7.56 -0.63
N HIS A 80 -2.23 -6.47 0.09
CA HIS A 80 -2.76 -6.23 1.42
C HIS A 80 -3.21 -4.76 1.53
N GLY A 81 -4.00 -4.46 2.55
CA GLY A 81 -4.28 -3.07 2.90
C GLY A 81 -3.14 -2.43 3.68
N ASP A 82 -3.21 -1.11 3.80
CA ASP A 82 -2.25 -0.25 4.51
C ASP A 82 -2.43 -0.29 6.05
N ASP A 83 -1.75 0.61 6.77
CA ASP A 83 -1.84 0.81 8.23
C ASP A 83 -3.28 0.80 8.77
N GLY A 84 -3.46 0.19 9.93
CA GLY A 84 -4.74 0.11 10.63
C GLY A 84 -5.74 -0.87 10.01
N THR A 85 -5.40 -1.54 8.91
CA THR A 85 -6.25 -2.59 8.32
C THR A 85 -6.07 -3.95 9.01
N GLN A 86 -7.03 -4.85 8.80
CA GLN A 86 -6.90 -6.23 9.30
C GLN A 86 -5.78 -6.95 8.52
N PRO A 87 -5.02 -7.86 9.16
CA PRO A 87 -3.93 -8.63 8.54
C PRO A 87 -4.47 -9.67 7.54
N ILE A 88 -5.03 -9.19 6.43
CA ILE A 88 -5.65 -10.01 5.39
C ILE A 88 -4.79 -9.91 4.14
N LEU A 89 -4.42 -11.08 3.62
CA LEU A 89 -3.80 -11.19 2.31
C LEU A 89 -4.89 -11.42 1.26
N TYR A 90 -5.05 -10.46 0.35
CA TYR A 90 -6.03 -10.52 -0.73
C TYR A 90 -5.39 -11.14 -1.97
N LYS A 91 -6.02 -12.17 -2.53
CA LYS A 91 -5.72 -12.65 -3.88
C LYS A 91 -6.64 -11.93 -4.86
N ILE A 92 -6.08 -11.23 -5.84
CA ILE A 92 -6.81 -10.47 -6.85
C ILE A 92 -6.51 -10.98 -8.26
N SER A 93 -7.42 -10.78 -9.21
CA SER A 93 -7.14 -10.96 -10.64
C SER A 93 -6.32 -9.80 -11.19
N SER A 94 -5.79 -9.96 -12.42
CA SER A 94 -5.12 -8.88 -13.17
C SER A 94 -5.99 -7.67 -13.49
N THR A 95 -7.31 -7.77 -13.27
CA THR A 95 -8.28 -6.68 -13.42
C THR A 95 -8.74 -6.10 -12.09
N GLY A 96 -8.21 -6.58 -10.96
CA GLY A 96 -8.51 -6.10 -9.61
C GLY A 96 -9.69 -6.79 -8.93
N LYS A 97 -10.29 -7.83 -9.52
CA LYS A 97 -11.34 -8.59 -8.85
C LYS A 97 -10.74 -9.40 -7.71
N THR A 98 -11.24 -9.23 -6.49
CA THR A 98 -10.89 -10.08 -5.34
C THR A 98 -11.38 -11.52 -5.59
N LEU A 99 -10.44 -12.46 -5.56
CA LEU A 99 -10.63 -13.89 -5.79
C LEU A 99 -10.65 -14.68 -4.48
N ALA A 100 -9.84 -14.27 -3.50
CA ALA A 100 -9.81 -14.87 -2.16
C ALA A 100 -9.28 -13.85 -1.13
N GLN A 101 -9.58 -14.11 0.14
CA GLN A 101 -9.05 -13.40 1.30
C GLN A 101 -8.46 -14.45 2.25
N LEU A 102 -7.26 -14.20 2.74
CA LEU A 102 -6.55 -15.10 3.65
C LEU A 102 -6.25 -14.34 4.93
N ASP A 103 -6.93 -14.66 6.02
CA ASP A 103 -6.64 -14.11 7.33
C ASP A 103 -5.29 -14.65 7.83
N ILE A 104 -4.35 -13.74 8.08
CA ILE A 104 -3.02 -14.07 8.59
C ILE A 104 -3.04 -13.92 10.12
N PRO A 105 -2.74 -14.98 10.90
CA PRO A 105 -2.94 -14.99 12.35
C PRO A 105 -1.81 -14.28 13.11
N VAL A 106 -1.56 -13.02 12.77
CA VAL A 106 -0.54 -12.15 13.39
C VAL A 106 -1.17 -10.84 13.86
N LYS A 107 -0.42 -10.07 14.64
CA LYS A 107 -0.77 -8.67 14.90
C LYS A 107 -0.14 -7.82 13.80
N SER A 108 -0.96 -7.04 13.12
CA SER A 108 -0.46 -5.99 12.23
C SER A 108 -0.24 -4.71 13.03
N HIS A 109 0.95 -4.13 12.91
CA HIS A 109 1.22 -2.76 13.33
C HIS A 109 1.20 -1.80 12.15
N ASP A 110 2.01 -2.05 11.12
CA ASP A 110 2.15 -1.17 9.95
C ASP A 110 2.66 -1.99 8.74
N TRP A 111 1.72 -2.63 8.01
CA TRP A 111 2.02 -3.48 6.85
C TRP A 111 2.19 -2.64 5.60
N GLU A 112 3.41 -2.61 5.06
CA GLU A 112 3.77 -1.66 3.99
C GLU A 112 4.36 -2.33 2.75
N SER A 113 4.59 -3.65 2.77
CA SER A 113 5.18 -4.30 1.61
C SER A 113 4.97 -5.81 1.57
N ILE A 114 5.06 -6.36 0.36
CA ILE A 114 4.97 -7.78 0.11
C ILE A 114 5.92 -8.22 -1.00
N THR A 115 6.59 -9.35 -0.81
CA THR A 115 7.42 -9.97 -1.83
C THR A 115 7.33 -11.50 -1.76
N ARG A 116 7.89 -12.20 -2.75
CA ARG A 116 7.78 -13.66 -2.87
C ARG A 116 9.10 -14.28 -3.31
N ASP A 117 9.46 -15.41 -2.70
CA ASP A 117 10.62 -16.19 -3.13
C ASP A 117 10.32 -17.14 -4.30
N THR A 118 11.36 -17.74 -4.86
CA THR A 118 11.24 -18.72 -5.94
C THR A 118 10.52 -20.01 -5.54
N ASN A 119 10.41 -20.30 -4.24
CA ASN A 119 9.73 -21.48 -3.70
C ASN A 119 8.24 -21.20 -3.38
N GLY A 120 7.80 -19.95 -3.53
CA GLY A 120 6.44 -19.53 -3.31
C GLY A 120 6.10 -19.10 -1.88
N HIS A 121 7.07 -18.93 -1.00
CA HIS A 121 6.81 -18.24 0.26
C HIS A 121 6.62 -16.76 0.01
N VAL A 122 5.68 -16.19 0.74
CA VAL A 122 5.39 -14.77 0.76
C VAL A 122 6.03 -14.17 2.02
N TYR A 123 6.58 -12.97 1.84
CA TYR A 123 7.20 -12.16 2.88
C TYR A 123 6.41 -10.86 2.97
N ILE A 124 5.77 -10.61 4.11
CA ILE A 124 4.96 -9.42 4.37
C ILE A 124 5.71 -8.56 5.37
N GLY A 125 6.04 -7.33 5.01
CA GLY A 125 6.78 -6.41 5.86
C GLY A 125 5.85 -5.62 6.77
N ASP A 126 5.84 -5.96 8.07
CA ASP A 126 5.33 -5.09 9.13
C ASP A 126 6.49 -4.21 9.63
N VAL A 127 6.91 -3.33 8.72
CA VAL A 127 8.15 -2.56 8.80
C VAL A 127 7.93 -1.06 8.58
N GLY A 128 6.68 -0.65 8.35
CA GLY A 128 6.29 0.74 8.34
C GLY A 128 6.66 1.40 9.66
N ASN A 129 7.25 2.58 9.55
CA ASN A 129 7.85 3.31 10.66
C ASN A 129 7.81 4.81 10.36
N ASN A 130 6.63 5.30 9.99
CA ASN A 130 6.28 6.69 9.70
C ASN A 130 6.97 7.72 10.64
N ASN A 131 6.94 7.45 11.95
CA ASN A 131 7.53 8.32 12.97
C ASN A 131 9.03 8.08 13.24
N ASN A 132 9.62 7.05 12.63
CA ASN A 132 11.01 6.60 12.80
C ASN A 132 11.32 6.22 14.27
N SER A 133 10.32 5.76 15.02
CA SER A 133 10.41 5.45 16.45
C SER A 133 10.21 3.97 16.80
N ARG A 134 9.87 3.12 15.82
CA ARG A 134 9.65 1.68 16.05
C ARG A 134 10.95 0.92 16.26
N GLN A 135 10.89 -0.10 17.13
CA GLN A 135 12.01 -0.99 17.50
C GLN A 135 11.69 -2.49 17.31
N ASP A 136 10.49 -2.76 16.81
CA ASP A 136 9.82 -4.06 16.72
C ASP A 136 9.49 -4.42 15.26
N LEU A 137 10.33 -3.97 14.32
CA LEU A 137 10.16 -4.27 12.89
C LEU A 137 10.25 -5.77 12.64
N VAL A 138 9.31 -6.30 11.86
CA VAL A 138 9.22 -7.74 11.57
C VAL A 138 8.78 -7.98 10.13
N ILE A 139 9.37 -9.00 9.50
CA ILE A 139 8.89 -9.55 8.24
C ILE A 139 8.25 -10.91 8.54
N TYR A 140 6.99 -11.06 8.17
CA TYR A 140 6.26 -12.32 8.28
C TYR A 140 6.50 -13.17 7.04
N ARG A 141 7.03 -14.38 7.23
CA ARG A 141 7.27 -15.37 6.19
C ARG A 141 6.25 -16.49 6.31
N LEU A 142 5.52 -16.79 5.24
CA LEU A 142 4.52 -17.87 5.24
C LEU A 142 4.35 -18.51 3.86
N ASN A 143 3.81 -19.72 3.85
CA ASN A 143 3.31 -20.35 2.63
C ASN A 143 1.83 -19.98 2.47
N PRO A 144 1.40 -19.33 1.36
CA PRO A 144 -0.01 -18.98 1.15
C PRO A 144 -0.98 -20.16 1.16
N ALA A 145 -0.50 -21.38 0.90
CA ALA A 145 -1.30 -22.60 1.01
C ALA A 145 -1.52 -23.07 2.46
N ASN A 146 -0.74 -22.55 3.41
CA ASN A 146 -0.87 -22.84 4.84
C ASN A 146 -0.55 -21.59 5.69
N VAL A 147 -1.49 -20.64 5.71
CA VAL A 147 -1.33 -19.35 6.41
C VAL A 147 -1.28 -19.46 7.94
N GLN A 148 -1.54 -20.65 8.51
CA GLN A 148 -1.46 -20.90 9.95
C GLN A 148 -0.02 -21.05 10.44
N GLN A 149 0.94 -21.26 9.54
CA GLN A 149 2.36 -21.37 9.86
C GLN A 149 3.08 -20.10 9.41
N VAL A 150 3.00 -19.08 10.25
CA VAL A 150 3.74 -17.84 10.06
C VAL A 150 5.05 -17.91 10.83
N GLN A 151 6.14 -17.50 10.18
CA GLN A 151 7.44 -17.37 10.79
C GLN A 151 7.87 -15.91 10.78
N GLU A 152 8.71 -15.52 11.74
CA GLU A 152 9.06 -14.12 11.96
C GLU A 152 10.56 -13.88 11.74
N ILE A 153 10.86 -12.83 10.99
CA ILE A 153 12.20 -12.29 10.76
C ILE A 153 12.21 -10.92 11.40
N HIS A 154 12.66 -10.83 12.65
CA HIS A 154 12.81 -9.56 13.34
C HIS A 154 14.08 -8.87 12.90
N LEU A 155 14.01 -7.55 12.74
CA LEU A 155 15.16 -6.76 12.32
C LEU A 155 15.28 -5.43 13.07
N LYS A 156 16.51 -4.95 13.14
CA LYS A 156 16.84 -3.59 13.58
C LYS A 156 17.85 -2.99 12.61
N TYR A 157 17.73 -1.69 12.35
CA TYR A 157 18.75 -0.98 11.56
C TYR A 157 20.05 -0.82 12.37
N PRO A 158 21.21 -1.03 11.75
CA PRO A 158 22.50 -0.94 12.44
C PRO A 158 22.82 0.49 12.89
N ASP A 159 22.30 1.49 12.19
CA ASP A 159 22.62 2.92 12.31
C ASP A 159 21.49 3.77 12.93
N GLN A 160 20.33 3.19 13.26
CA GLN A 160 19.30 3.88 14.04
C GLN A 160 19.63 3.83 15.52
N LYS A 161 20.18 4.92 16.07
CA LYS A 161 20.57 4.99 17.49
C LYS A 161 19.49 5.58 18.39
N ASP A 162 18.66 6.45 17.82
CA ASP A 162 17.57 7.14 18.51
C ASP A 162 16.21 6.78 17.89
N PHE A 163 15.16 6.82 18.71
CA PHE A 163 13.80 6.39 18.36
C PHE A 163 12.75 7.40 18.88
N PRO A 164 12.49 8.49 18.15
CA PRO A 164 13.00 8.81 16.82
C PRO A 164 14.33 9.57 16.82
N PRO A 165 15.11 9.50 15.74
CA PRO A 165 16.26 10.37 15.54
C PRO A 165 15.82 11.82 15.26
N ALA A 166 16.82 12.71 15.17
CA ALA A 166 16.62 14.08 14.74
C ALA A 166 15.90 14.12 13.39
N LYS A 167 15.12 15.18 13.13
CA LYS A 167 14.22 15.22 11.95
C LYS A 167 14.98 15.06 10.64
N GLU A 168 16.16 15.64 10.56
CA GLU A 168 17.09 15.58 9.43
C GLU A 168 17.71 14.19 9.20
N GLU A 169 17.57 13.26 10.16
CA GLU A 169 18.10 11.89 10.12
C GLU A 169 17.00 10.83 9.96
N ARG A 170 15.73 11.23 9.83
CA ARG A 170 14.57 10.32 9.71
C ARG A 170 14.50 9.60 8.35
N ASN A 171 15.36 8.62 8.20
CA ASN A 171 15.43 7.75 7.03
C ASN A 171 15.53 6.27 7.47
N PHE A 172 14.55 5.86 8.26
CA PHE A 172 14.35 4.53 8.85
C PHE A 172 12.89 4.07 8.78
N ASP A 173 12.08 4.77 7.99
CA ASP A 173 10.79 4.29 7.55
C ASP A 173 10.98 3.35 6.35
N CYS A 174 10.36 2.17 6.35
CA CYS A 174 10.53 1.19 5.27
C CYS A 174 9.18 0.81 4.70
N GLU A 175 9.04 1.00 3.40
CA GLU A 175 7.79 0.79 2.70
C GLU A 175 7.97 -0.02 1.41
N ALA A 176 9.11 -0.69 1.28
CA ALA A 176 9.38 -1.50 0.12
C ALA A 176 10.32 -2.63 0.51
N THR A 177 9.92 -3.86 0.19
CA THR A 177 10.73 -5.05 0.39
C THR A 177 10.84 -5.86 -0.88
N LEU A 178 11.98 -6.51 -1.06
CA LEU A 178 12.26 -7.34 -2.23
C LEU A 178 13.02 -8.58 -1.82
N TRP A 179 12.48 -9.75 -2.12
CA TRP A 179 13.24 -10.99 -1.99
C TRP A 179 14.15 -11.16 -3.20
N HIS A 180 15.43 -11.44 -2.95
CA HIS A 180 16.39 -11.82 -3.99
C HIS A 180 17.50 -12.69 -3.40
N ALA A 181 17.78 -13.82 -4.05
CA ALA A 181 18.92 -14.70 -3.75
C ALA A 181 19.10 -15.05 -2.25
N GLY A 182 18.00 -15.42 -1.57
CA GLY A 182 18.02 -15.85 -0.17
C GLY A 182 18.07 -14.70 0.86
N LYS A 183 17.82 -13.47 0.43
CA LYS A 183 17.73 -12.30 1.30
C LYS A 183 16.46 -11.53 1.03
N VAL A 184 15.96 -10.84 2.06
CA VAL A 184 14.96 -9.79 1.92
C VAL A 184 15.69 -8.45 2.01
N TYR A 185 15.61 -7.67 0.94
CA TYR A 185 16.11 -6.31 0.85
C TYR A 185 15.01 -5.34 1.30
N LEU A 186 15.40 -4.31 2.02
CA LEU A 186 14.52 -3.26 2.53
C LEU A 186 14.94 -1.92 1.94
N PHE A 187 13.98 -1.15 1.45
CA PHE A 187 14.21 0.17 0.87
C PHE A 187 13.45 1.21 1.70
N THR A 188 14.18 2.18 2.22
CA THR A 188 13.57 3.18 3.09
C THR A 188 12.86 4.28 2.33
N LYS A 189 11.80 4.80 2.95
CA LYS A 189 11.15 6.05 2.63
C LYS A 189 11.81 7.17 3.42
N ASP A 190 12.46 8.09 2.73
CA ASP A 190 13.17 9.20 3.37
C ASP A 190 12.18 10.25 3.86
N ARG A 191 11.86 10.19 5.16
CA ARG A 191 11.00 11.15 5.86
C ARG A 191 11.73 12.44 6.26
N ALA A 192 13.03 12.55 5.94
CA ALA A 192 13.84 13.72 6.20
C ALA A 192 13.96 14.58 4.95
N GLN A 193 14.78 14.17 3.99
CA GLN A 193 15.16 15.00 2.84
C GLN A 193 14.46 14.60 1.55
N GLU A 194 13.76 13.46 1.53
CA GLU A 194 13.09 12.91 0.34
C GLU A 194 14.03 12.79 -0.88
N GLN A 195 15.31 12.48 -0.63
CA GLN A 195 16.36 12.49 -1.66
C GLN A 195 16.99 11.13 -1.91
N THR A 196 16.79 10.18 -1.01
CA THR A 196 17.51 8.91 -1.05
C THR A 196 16.72 7.77 -0.47
N SER A 197 17.01 6.55 -0.89
CA SER A 197 16.55 5.35 -0.20
C SER A 197 17.76 4.56 0.30
N LYS A 198 17.83 4.32 1.61
CA LYS A 198 18.82 3.40 2.17
C LYS A 198 18.38 1.99 1.85
N VAL A 199 19.32 1.15 1.43
CA VAL A 199 19.07 -0.25 1.12
C VAL A 199 19.71 -1.10 2.20
N TYR A 200 18.90 -1.91 2.86
CA TYR A 200 19.37 -2.90 3.83
C TYR A 200 19.04 -4.32 3.36
N ALA A 201 19.66 -5.31 3.98
CA ALA A 201 19.31 -6.71 3.75
C ALA A 201 19.34 -7.53 5.05
N VAL A 202 18.46 -8.51 5.12
CA VAL A 202 18.43 -9.59 6.13
C VAL A 202 18.32 -10.95 5.44
N PRO A 203 18.76 -12.05 6.07
CA PRO A 203 18.48 -13.40 5.58
C PRO A 203 16.96 -13.65 5.49
N ASP A 204 16.55 -14.51 4.55
CA ASP A 204 15.15 -14.87 4.35
C ASP A 204 14.63 -15.97 5.32
N GLN A 205 15.40 -16.26 6.37
CA GLN A 205 15.09 -17.30 7.35
C GLN A 205 14.69 -16.69 8.70
N PRO A 206 13.78 -17.34 9.45
CA PRO A 206 13.30 -16.83 10.74
C PRO A 206 14.45 -16.55 11.71
N GLY A 207 14.34 -15.48 12.48
CA GLY A 207 15.40 -15.09 13.41
C GLY A 207 15.35 -13.64 13.84
N ASN A 208 16.40 -13.22 14.55
CA ASN A 208 16.60 -11.84 14.98
C ASN A 208 17.89 -11.32 14.35
N TYR A 209 17.79 -10.24 13.57
CA TYR A 209 18.92 -9.73 12.81
C TYR A 209 19.18 -8.24 13.07
N ILE A 210 20.45 -7.90 13.04
CA ILE A 210 20.87 -6.53 12.72
C ILE A 210 20.99 -6.49 11.21
N ALA A 211 20.21 -5.63 10.55
CA ALA A 211 20.22 -5.55 9.10
C ALA A 211 21.60 -5.08 8.60
N GLN A 212 22.02 -5.57 7.44
CA GLN A 212 23.24 -5.08 6.80
C GLN A 212 22.88 -3.90 5.89
N GLN A 213 23.46 -2.72 6.13
CA GLN A 213 23.33 -1.61 5.17
C GLN A 213 24.18 -1.92 3.93
N ILE A 214 23.52 -2.00 2.77
CA ILE A 214 24.13 -2.37 1.49
C ILE A 214 24.60 -1.13 0.74
N THR A 215 23.71 -0.14 0.58
CA THR A 215 23.98 1.10 -0.16
C THR A 215 22.96 2.18 0.18
N ARG A 216 23.08 3.35 -0.46
CA ARG A 216 22.10 4.43 -0.46
C ARG A 216 21.87 4.86 -1.91
N LEU A 217 20.65 4.69 -2.41
CA LEU A 217 20.25 5.06 -3.76
C LEU A 217 19.83 6.53 -3.79
N ALA A 218 20.20 7.26 -4.85
CA ALA A 218 19.77 8.64 -5.08
C ALA A 218 18.36 8.65 -5.71
N ILE A 219 17.35 8.67 -4.85
CA ILE A 219 15.93 8.60 -5.21
C ILE A 219 15.25 9.88 -4.72
N PRO A 220 15.11 10.91 -5.58
CA PRO A 220 14.44 12.16 -5.22
C PRO A 220 12.92 11.96 -5.12
N GLY A 221 12.49 11.28 -4.06
CA GLY A 221 11.11 10.98 -3.73
C GLY A 221 11.00 10.07 -2.52
N GLN A 222 9.76 9.82 -2.11
CA GLN A 222 9.43 8.89 -1.02
C GLN A 222 9.08 7.54 -1.62
N VAL A 223 9.98 6.56 -1.47
CA VAL A 223 9.78 5.19 -1.95
C VAL A 223 8.54 4.58 -1.33
N THR A 224 7.76 3.87 -2.16
CA THR A 224 6.49 3.23 -1.79
C THR A 224 6.41 1.75 -2.22
N ASP A 225 7.22 1.29 -3.17
CA ASP A 225 7.39 -0.15 -3.42
C ASP A 225 8.67 -0.43 -4.23
N ALA A 226 9.09 -1.70 -4.28
CA ALA A 226 10.22 -2.18 -5.07
C ALA A 226 9.90 -3.47 -5.84
N ALA A 227 10.27 -3.53 -7.12
CA ALA A 227 10.10 -4.72 -7.95
C ALA A 227 11.37 -5.03 -8.76
N LEU A 228 11.76 -6.30 -8.83
CA LEU A 228 12.88 -6.79 -9.64
C LEU A 228 12.35 -7.62 -10.82
N SER A 229 12.86 -7.37 -12.02
CA SER A 229 12.54 -8.18 -13.19
C SER A 229 12.99 -9.63 -12.99
N PRO A 230 12.30 -10.63 -13.58
CA PRO A 230 12.65 -12.04 -13.42
C PRO A 230 14.09 -12.41 -13.81
N ASP A 231 14.68 -11.71 -14.78
CA ASP A 231 16.09 -11.90 -15.17
C ASP A 231 17.10 -11.24 -14.23
N GLY A 232 16.64 -10.51 -13.21
CA GLY A 232 17.48 -9.82 -12.24
C GLY A 232 18.25 -8.64 -12.80
N ARG A 233 17.80 -8.05 -13.93
CA ARG A 233 18.50 -6.97 -14.64
C ARG A 233 17.88 -5.58 -14.50
N ARG A 234 16.66 -5.49 -13.96
CA ARG A 234 15.93 -4.23 -13.79
C ARG A 234 15.27 -4.17 -12.42
N LEU A 235 15.68 -3.21 -11.61
CA LEU A 235 14.96 -2.82 -10.39
C LEU A 235 14.11 -1.60 -10.70
N VAL A 236 12.88 -1.63 -10.22
CA VAL A 236 11.97 -0.50 -10.18
C VAL A 236 11.73 -0.13 -8.73
N LEU A 237 11.84 1.16 -8.42
CA LEU A 237 11.32 1.74 -7.20
C LEU A 237 10.18 2.69 -7.54
N LEU A 238 9.01 2.47 -6.96
CA LEU A 238 7.93 3.44 -6.98
C LEU A 238 8.19 4.50 -5.92
N ALA A 239 7.78 5.73 -6.21
CA ALA A 239 7.78 6.82 -5.25
C ALA A 239 6.57 7.73 -5.51
N ARG A 240 5.41 7.35 -4.98
CA ARG A 240 4.11 8.01 -5.20
C ARG A 240 3.71 8.19 -6.67
N GLN A 241 4.07 9.30 -7.31
CA GLN A 241 3.72 9.60 -8.71
C GLN A 241 4.95 9.55 -9.61
N GLU A 242 6.01 8.91 -9.16
CA GLU A 242 7.27 8.77 -9.87
C GLU A 242 7.71 7.31 -9.84
N MET A 243 8.42 6.89 -10.88
CA MET A 243 9.02 5.57 -10.99
C MET A 243 10.49 5.72 -11.33
N PHE A 244 11.34 5.03 -10.60
CA PHE A 244 12.78 5.03 -10.79
C PHE A 244 13.23 3.67 -11.29
N VAL A 245 13.86 3.65 -12.47
CA VAL A 245 14.31 2.43 -13.13
C VAL A 245 15.83 2.35 -13.07
N LEU A 246 16.35 1.28 -12.49
CA LEU A 246 17.78 0.98 -12.38
C LEU A 246 18.06 -0.30 -13.15
N GLU A 247 19.07 -0.30 -14.01
CA GLU A 247 19.42 -1.44 -14.87
C GLU A 247 20.89 -1.81 -14.76
N GLY A 248 21.19 -3.10 -14.86
CA GLY A 248 22.54 -3.66 -14.78
C GLY A 248 22.56 -5.14 -15.18
N ASN A 249 23.75 -5.73 -15.35
CA ASN A 249 23.86 -7.15 -15.72
C ASN A 249 23.76 -8.09 -14.50
N SER A 250 23.73 -7.53 -13.30
CA SER A 250 23.59 -8.22 -12.01
C SER A 250 22.88 -7.30 -11.02
N PHE A 251 22.35 -7.87 -9.93
CA PHE A 251 21.71 -7.08 -8.88
C PHE A 251 22.69 -6.10 -8.21
N GLU A 252 23.95 -6.50 -8.06
CA GLU A 252 25.02 -5.65 -7.53
C GLU A 252 25.35 -4.46 -8.44
N GLU A 253 25.26 -4.64 -9.76
CA GLU A 253 25.40 -3.54 -10.72
C GLU A 253 24.19 -2.60 -10.67
N ILE A 254 22.97 -3.14 -10.58
CA ILE A 254 21.74 -2.36 -10.47
C ILE A 254 21.80 -1.40 -9.27
N LEU A 255 22.25 -1.88 -8.10
CA LEU A 255 22.35 -1.06 -6.88
C LEU A 255 23.42 0.04 -6.95
N LYS A 256 24.21 0.11 -8.04
CA LYS A 256 25.19 1.17 -8.34
C LYS A 256 24.76 2.03 -9.53
N ALA A 257 23.70 1.65 -10.24
CA ALA A 257 23.26 2.34 -11.44
C ALA A 257 22.63 3.69 -11.10
N THR A 258 22.75 4.64 -12.03
CA THR A 258 22.03 5.91 -11.95
C THR A 258 20.56 5.67 -12.29
N PRO A 259 19.60 6.00 -11.41
CA PRO A 259 18.19 5.78 -11.70
C PRO A 259 17.69 6.66 -12.84
N ARG A 260 16.94 6.06 -13.77
CA ARG A 260 16.14 6.79 -14.76
C ARG A 260 14.77 7.07 -14.17
N GLN A 261 14.45 8.35 -13.97
CA GLN A 261 13.15 8.79 -13.47
C GLN A 261 12.11 8.85 -14.59
N ILE A 262 10.91 8.35 -14.30
CA ILE A 262 9.73 8.38 -15.16
C ILE A 262 8.58 8.94 -14.34
N SER A 263 7.98 10.03 -14.80
CA SER A 263 6.80 10.58 -14.13
C SER A 263 5.56 9.75 -14.42
N LEU A 264 4.86 9.36 -13.35
CA LEU A 264 3.56 8.71 -13.35
C LEU A 264 2.45 9.70 -12.94
N LYS A 265 2.68 11.01 -13.10
CA LYS A 265 1.73 12.05 -12.70
C LYS A 265 0.35 11.84 -13.35
N GLY A 266 -0.64 11.62 -12.50
CA GLY A 266 -2.02 11.30 -12.91
C GLY A 266 -2.42 9.84 -12.65
N ALA A 267 -1.47 8.96 -12.33
CA ALA A 267 -1.75 7.57 -11.94
C ALA A 267 -2.24 7.44 -10.49
N GLY A 268 -2.21 8.50 -9.68
CA GLY A 268 -2.48 8.43 -8.23
C GLY A 268 -1.21 8.12 -7.44
N GLN A 269 -1.32 7.96 -6.13
CA GLN A 269 -0.20 7.57 -5.28
C GLN A 269 0.02 6.05 -5.42
N THR A 270 1.04 5.67 -6.18
CA THR A 270 1.36 4.28 -6.50
C THR A 270 2.07 3.60 -5.34
N GLU A 271 1.61 2.41 -4.99
CA GLU A 271 1.98 1.70 -3.75
C GLU A 271 2.32 0.23 -3.96
N GLY A 272 2.13 -0.31 -5.18
CA GLY A 272 2.44 -1.71 -5.45
C GLY A 272 3.03 -1.89 -6.83
N ALA A 273 4.04 -2.73 -6.95
CA ALA A 273 4.77 -3.03 -8.17
C ALA A 273 5.11 -4.52 -8.26
N VAL A 274 4.79 -5.18 -9.38
CA VAL A 274 5.22 -6.56 -9.61
C VAL A 274 5.45 -6.83 -11.09
N PHE A 275 6.60 -7.44 -11.42
CA PHE A 275 6.87 -7.89 -12.78
C PHE A 275 6.15 -9.22 -13.06
N THR A 276 5.44 -9.30 -14.19
CA THR A 276 4.90 -10.58 -14.70
C THR A 276 5.81 -11.24 -15.71
N ASP A 277 6.69 -10.46 -16.35
CA ASP A 277 7.76 -10.86 -17.22
C ASP A 277 8.84 -9.76 -17.23
N ASN A 278 9.90 -9.88 -18.04
CA ASN A 278 10.97 -8.88 -18.05
C ASN A 278 10.56 -7.49 -18.56
N ASN A 279 9.42 -7.38 -19.26
CA ASN A 279 8.96 -6.17 -19.93
C ASN A 279 7.62 -5.64 -19.42
N THR A 280 6.87 -6.40 -18.64
CA THR A 280 5.56 -6.00 -18.13
C THR A 280 5.58 -5.86 -16.61
N LEU A 281 5.37 -4.64 -16.13
CA LEU A 281 5.21 -4.32 -14.71
C LEU A 281 3.75 -3.97 -14.41
N TYR A 282 3.15 -4.62 -13.42
CA TYR A 282 1.89 -4.20 -12.85
C TYR A 282 2.12 -3.18 -11.74
N ILE A 283 1.29 -2.15 -11.69
CA ILE A 283 1.36 -1.08 -10.69
C ILE A 283 -0.02 -0.89 -10.06
N SER A 284 -0.12 -0.81 -8.73
CA SER A 284 -1.31 -0.37 -8.01
C SER A 284 -1.17 1.02 -7.40
N ASN A 285 -2.30 1.65 -7.10
CA ASN A 285 -2.36 2.87 -6.28
C ASN A 285 -3.29 2.72 -5.08
N GLU A 286 -3.20 3.61 -4.09
CA GLU A 286 -4.05 3.62 -2.88
C GLU A 286 -5.56 3.66 -3.21
N GLN A 287 -5.94 4.28 -4.33
CA GLN A 287 -7.34 4.36 -4.74
C GLN A 287 -7.85 3.09 -5.43
N GLY A 288 -7.00 2.06 -5.54
CA GLY A 288 -7.30 0.74 -6.08
C GLY A 288 -7.10 0.59 -7.58
N ALA A 289 -6.67 1.61 -8.32
CA ALA A 289 -6.42 1.45 -9.76
C ALA A 289 -5.24 0.50 -9.99
N LEU A 290 -5.34 -0.33 -11.04
CA LEU A 290 -4.27 -1.20 -11.52
C LEU A 290 -3.85 -0.77 -12.91
N TYR A 291 -2.55 -0.68 -13.12
CA TYR A 291 -1.94 -0.33 -14.39
C TYR A 291 -0.96 -1.40 -14.82
N THR A 292 -0.72 -1.50 -16.12
CA THR A 292 0.47 -2.13 -16.69
C THR A 292 1.38 -1.06 -17.26
N TYR A 293 2.67 -1.16 -16.97
CA TYR A 293 3.72 -0.42 -17.64
C TYR A 293 4.54 -1.38 -18.53
N SER A 294 4.67 -1.04 -19.81
CA SER A 294 5.45 -1.81 -20.77
C SER A 294 6.84 -1.21 -21.01
N PHE A 295 7.88 -1.97 -20.75
CA PHE A 295 9.25 -1.62 -21.12
C PHE A 295 9.51 -2.03 -22.56
N GLN A 296 10.12 -1.12 -23.32
CA GLN A 296 10.54 -1.33 -24.71
C GLN A 296 11.98 -1.84 -24.77
#